data_AF-A0A7Z8E152-F1
#
_entry.id   AF-A0A7Z8E152-F1
#
_cell.length_a   1.000
_cell.length_b   1.000
_cell.length_c   1.000
_cell.angle_alpha   90.00
_cell.angle_beta   90.00
_cell.angle_gamma   90.00
#
_symmetry.space_group_name_H-M   'P 1'
#
loop_
_entity.id
_entity.type
_entity.pdbx_description
1 polymer ?
#
loop_
_entity_poly.entity_id
_entity_poly.type
_entity_poly.pdbx_seq_one_letter_code
_entity_poly.pdbx_strand_id
1 'polypeptide(L)'
;PHHPFQFTIKLTGYEPNSTINDVRVGLYKDGGKQIGSFSSNRNQFNTPGYSPGQSIKTNGAGEASFTLTAKVTDEIKDANIRVKQGKKILLTQKMNENF
;
A
#
# COMPACT_ATOMS: atom_id res chain seq x y z
N PRO A 1 -16.06 8.20 2.51
CA PRO A 1 -16.26 6.79 2.12
C PRO A 1 -15.69 5.82 3.18
N HIS A 2 -16.56 5.12 3.92
CA HIS A 2 -16.17 4.06 4.88
C HIS A 2 -16.20 2.65 4.26
N HIS A 3 -16.49 2.55 2.96
CA HIS A 3 -16.50 1.29 2.25
C HIS A 3 -15.07 0.89 1.84
N PRO A 4 -14.73 -0.40 1.89
CA PRO A 4 -13.46 -0.86 1.36
C PRO A 4 -13.30 -0.54 -0.13
N PHE A 5 -12.08 -0.21 -0.52
CA PHE A 5 -11.69 0.04 -1.89
C PHE A 5 -10.41 -0.73 -2.24
N GLN A 6 -10.17 -0.96 -3.53
CA GLN A 6 -8.96 -1.63 -4.00
C GLN A 6 -8.03 -0.66 -4.70
N PHE A 7 -6.73 -0.93 -4.60
CA PHE A 7 -5.72 -0.23 -5.38
C PHE A 7 -4.59 -1.20 -5.73
N THR A 8 -3.90 -0.89 -6.83
CA THR A 8 -2.76 -1.67 -7.31
C THR A 8 -1.48 -0.87 -7.15
N ILE A 9 -0.48 -1.49 -6.54
CA ILE A 9 0.89 -0.96 -6.50
C ILE A 9 1.65 -1.59 -7.66
N LYS A 10 2.31 -0.74 -8.46
CA LYS A 10 3.26 -1.15 -9.49
C LYS A 10 4.67 -0.76 -9.05
N LEU A 11 5.58 -1.72 -9.08
CA LEU A 11 7.00 -1.57 -8.76
C LEU A 11 7.79 -1.83 -10.04
N THR A 12 8.71 -0.94 -10.38
CA THR A 12 9.56 -1.04 -11.57
C THR A 12 11.01 -0.77 -11.20
N GLY A 13 11.95 -1.17 -12.05
CA GLY A 13 13.39 -0.94 -11.85
C GLY A 13 14.05 -1.86 -10.83
N TYR A 14 13.47 -3.03 -10.57
CA TYR A 14 14.10 -4.08 -9.75
C TYR A 14 14.87 -5.07 -10.63
N GLU A 15 15.69 -5.91 -10.01
CA GLU A 15 16.37 -7.01 -10.71
C GLU A 15 15.34 -7.97 -11.33
N PRO A 16 15.45 -8.31 -12.64
CA PRO A 16 14.56 -9.26 -13.29
C PRO A 16 14.48 -10.63 -12.60
N ASN A 17 13.30 -11.25 -12.63
CA ASN A 17 13.04 -12.59 -12.06
C ASN A 17 13.42 -12.78 -10.57
N SER A 18 13.62 -11.70 -9.83
CA SER A 18 13.96 -11.70 -8.40
C SER A 18 12.71 -11.61 -7.50
N THR A 19 12.91 -11.66 -6.19
CA THR A 19 11.84 -11.50 -5.19
C THR A 19 12.04 -10.22 -4.39
N ILE A 20 11.04 -9.35 -4.41
CA ILE A 20 10.97 -8.15 -3.57
C ILE A 20 10.29 -8.53 -2.25
N ASN A 21 11.03 -8.45 -1.15
CA ASN A 21 10.53 -8.81 0.18
C ASN A 21 10.13 -7.60 1.02
N ASP A 22 9.20 -7.84 1.95
CA ASP A 22 8.77 -6.91 2.99
C ASP A 22 8.26 -5.56 2.45
N VAL A 23 7.50 -5.61 1.36
CA VAL A 23 6.80 -4.42 0.83
C VAL A 23 5.55 -4.17 1.66
N ARG A 24 5.38 -2.94 2.14
CA ARG A 24 4.25 -2.53 2.98
C ARG A 24 3.66 -1.22 2.52
N VAL A 25 2.34 -1.09 2.65
CA VAL A 25 1.61 0.13 2.29
C VAL A 25 0.92 0.70 3.52
N GLY A 26 0.98 2.01 3.71
CA GLY A 26 0.24 2.72 4.75
C GLY A 26 -0.53 3.90 4.18
N LEU A 27 -1.67 4.24 4.80
CA LEU A 27 -2.44 5.44 4.50
C LEU A 27 -2.49 6.32 5.75
N TYR A 28 -2.09 7.58 5.63
CA TYR A 28 -1.98 8.47 6.79
C TYR A 28 -2.34 9.91 6.45
N LYS A 29 -2.83 10.64 7.44
CA LYS A 29 -3.05 12.10 7.39
C LYS A 29 -1.82 12.85 7.87
N ASP A 30 -1.83 14.16 7.67
CA ASP A 30 -0.84 15.06 8.25
C ASP A 30 -0.72 14.86 9.78
N GLY A 31 0.48 15.08 10.30
CA GLY A 31 0.84 14.71 11.67
C GLY A 31 1.09 13.21 11.89
N GLY A 32 1.01 12.39 10.85
CA GLY A 32 1.39 10.96 10.89
C GLY A 32 0.30 10.02 11.39
N LYS A 33 -0.93 10.50 11.55
CA LYS A 33 -2.10 9.69 11.95
C LYS A 33 -2.37 8.61 10.89
N GLN A 34 -2.16 7.35 11.23
CA GLN A 34 -2.50 6.21 10.38
C GLN A 34 -4.02 6.06 10.33
N ILE A 35 -4.57 6.00 9.12
CA ILE A 35 -6.03 5.86 8.88
C ILE A 35 -6.37 4.61 8.07
N GLY A 36 -5.37 3.96 7.48
CA GLY A 36 -5.56 2.79 6.60
C GLY A 36 -5.54 1.47 7.36
N SER A 37 -6.55 0.64 7.10
CA SER A 37 -6.60 -0.78 7.43
C SER A 37 -6.67 -1.58 6.13
N PHE A 38 -6.05 -2.76 6.09
CA PHE A 38 -5.84 -3.55 4.88
C PHE A 38 -6.28 -5.00 5.06
N SER A 39 -6.75 -5.60 3.97
CA SER A 39 -7.18 -6.99 3.92
C SER A 39 -6.63 -7.69 2.68
N SER A 40 -6.25 -8.96 2.86
CA SER A 40 -5.92 -9.89 1.76
C SER A 40 -7.14 -10.66 1.24
N ASN A 41 -8.20 -10.78 2.04
CA ASN A 41 -9.41 -11.58 1.72
C ASN A 41 -10.70 -10.74 1.72
N ARG A 42 -10.59 -9.42 1.78
CA ARG A 42 -11.68 -8.41 1.82
C ARG A 42 -12.58 -8.45 3.06
N ASN A 43 -12.45 -9.44 3.94
CA ASN A 43 -13.35 -9.62 5.09
C ASN A 43 -12.68 -9.31 6.44
N GLN A 44 -11.37 -9.50 6.53
CA GLN A 44 -10.60 -9.25 7.75
C GLN A 44 -9.59 -8.14 7.51
N PHE A 45 -9.78 -7.03 8.22
CA PHE A 45 -8.91 -5.86 8.16
C PHE A 45 -8.03 -5.79 9.40
N ASN A 46 -6.76 -5.45 9.24
CA ASN A 46 -5.89 -5.18 10.38
C ASN A 46 -6.25 -3.86 11.07
N THR A 47 -5.68 -3.64 12.26
CA THR A 47 -5.73 -2.33 12.93
C THR A 47 -5.09 -1.25 12.05
N PRO A 48 -5.53 0.02 12.16
CA PRO A 48 -4.97 1.11 11.35
C PRO A 48 -3.44 1.17 11.47
N GLY A 49 -2.75 1.18 10.34
CA GLY A 49 -1.30 1.06 10.29
C GLY A 49 -0.79 0.75 8.89
N TYR A 50 0.27 -0.05 8.81
CA TYR A 50 0.73 -0.59 7.53
C TYR A 50 0.05 -1.92 7.22
N SER A 51 -0.06 -2.25 5.93
CA SER A 51 -0.46 -3.57 5.46
C SER A 51 0.47 -4.67 6.00
N PRO A 52 0.01 -5.92 6.02
CA PRO A 52 0.91 -7.06 6.10
C PRO A 52 2.00 -6.97 5.02
N GLY A 53 3.21 -7.45 5.35
CA GLY A 53 4.33 -7.48 4.41
C GLY A 53 4.01 -8.36 3.21
N GLN A 54 4.29 -7.85 2.01
CA GLN A 54 4.15 -8.57 0.76
C GLN A 54 5.51 -9.05 0.28
N SER A 55 5.53 -10.25 -0.33
CA SER A 55 6.66 -10.77 -1.07
C SER A 55 6.20 -11.01 -2.50
N ILE A 56 6.78 -10.29 -3.46
CA ILE A 56 6.33 -10.30 -4.86
C ILE A 56 7.51 -10.62 -5.78
N LYS A 57 7.32 -11.56 -6.70
CA LYS A 57 8.31 -11.89 -7.73
C LYS A 57 8.21 -10.88 -8.87
N THR A 58 9.35 -10.36 -9.32
CA THR A 58 9.42 -9.53 -10.53
C THR A 58 9.39 -10.38 -11.79
N ASN A 59 8.84 -9.83 -12.86
CA ASN A 59 8.91 -10.42 -14.19
C ASN A 59 10.33 -10.25 -14.81
N GLY A 60 10.49 -10.67 -16.06
CA GLY A 60 11.74 -10.56 -16.81
C GLY A 60 12.17 -9.12 -17.16
N ALA A 61 11.32 -8.12 -16.93
CA ALA A 61 11.64 -6.70 -17.10
C ALA A 61 11.95 -5.99 -15.76
N GLY A 62 11.98 -6.73 -14.64
CA GLY A 62 12.21 -6.12 -13.33
C GLY A 62 10.98 -5.41 -12.77
N GLU A 63 9.78 -5.79 -13.21
CA GLU A 63 8.51 -5.20 -12.78
C GLU A 63 7.71 -6.16 -11.93
N ALA A 64 6.98 -5.64 -10.95
CA ALA A 64 6.07 -6.40 -10.11
C ALA A 64 4.81 -5.58 -9.79
N SER A 65 3.69 -6.25 -9.55
CA SER A 65 2.48 -5.58 -9.07
C SER A 65 1.70 -6.44 -8.10
N PHE A 66 1.01 -5.80 -7.17
CA PHE A 66 0.06 -6.46 -6.28
C PHE A 66 -1.11 -5.53 -5.97
N THR A 67 -2.25 -6.14 -5.67
CA THR A 67 -3.48 -5.43 -5.32
C THR A 67 -3.78 -5.62 -3.84
N LEU A 68 -4.14 -4.54 -3.17
CA LEU A 68 -4.64 -4.57 -1.80
C LEU A 68 -6.05 -4.04 -1.74
N THR A 69 -6.81 -4.55 -0.77
CA THR A 69 -8.05 -3.92 -0.34
C THR A 69 -7.78 -3.11 0.92
N ALA A 70 -8.09 -1.82 0.90
CA ALA A 70 -8.03 -0.96 2.06
C ALA A 70 -9.42 -0.50 2.50
N LYS A 71 -9.51 -0.17 3.79
CA LYS A 71 -10.60 0.59 4.41
C LYS A 71 -9.96 1.71 5.19
N VAL A 72 -10.59 2.88 5.20
CA VAL A 72 -10.13 4.03 5.99
C VAL A 72 -11.05 4.29 7.18
N THR A 73 -10.45 4.65 8.31
CA THR A 73 -11.18 5.08 9.52
C THR A 73 -11.55 6.56 9.50
N ASP A 74 -11.07 7.31 8.50
CA ASP A 74 -11.23 8.74 8.31
C ASP A 74 -11.40 9.02 6.80
N GLU A 75 -11.76 10.24 6.42
CA GLU A 75 -11.88 10.62 5.01
C GLU A 75 -10.53 10.54 4.28
N ILE A 76 -10.53 10.18 2.99
CA ILE A 76 -9.29 10.13 2.17
C ILE A 76 -8.76 11.52 1.83
N LYS A 77 -9.59 12.56 1.93
CA LYS A 77 -9.19 13.96 1.71
C LYS A 77 -7.90 14.29 2.47
N ASP A 78 -6.90 14.84 1.78
CA ASP A 78 -5.59 15.17 2.36
C ASP A 78 -4.79 13.98 2.94
N ALA A 79 -5.18 12.74 2.67
CA ALA A 79 -4.38 11.58 3.04
C ALA A 79 -3.18 11.42 2.10
N ASN A 80 -2.16 10.72 2.60
CA ASN A 80 -0.99 10.29 1.86
C ASN A 80 -0.94 8.77 1.84
N ILE A 81 -0.54 8.21 0.70
CA ILE A 81 -0.13 6.82 0.57
C ILE A 81 1.39 6.74 0.67
N ARG A 82 1.90 5.76 1.42
CA ARG A 82 3.33 5.47 1.51
C ARG A 82 3.61 4.00 1.29
N VAL A 83 4.59 3.74 0.45
CA VAL A 83 5.13 2.40 0.19
C VAL A 83 6.52 2.30 0.81
N LYS A 84 6.74 1.24 1.61
CA LYS A 84 8.03 0.92 2.20
C LYS A 84 8.50 -0.47 1.78
N GLN A 85 9.81 -0.66 1.80
CA GLN A 85 10.47 -1.96 1.74
C GLN A 85 11.33 -2.08 3.00
N GLY A 86 10.89 -2.87 3.98
CA GLY A 86 11.45 -2.84 5.33
C GLY A 86 11.43 -1.43 5.92
N LYS A 87 12.60 -0.89 6.25
CA LYS A 87 12.73 0.48 6.78
C LYS A 87 12.82 1.56 5.69
N LYS A 88 13.14 1.20 4.45
CA LYS A 88 13.30 2.14 3.34
C LYS A 88 11.94 2.65 2.86
N ILE A 89 11.81 3.96 2.71
CA ILE A 89 10.67 4.57 2.03
C ILE A 89 10.93 4.52 0.53
N LEU A 90 10.02 3.92 -0.23
CA LEU A 90 10.08 3.87 -1.69
C LEU A 90 9.28 5.01 -2.31
N LEU A 91 8.08 5.26 -1.77
CA LEU A 91 7.16 6.27 -2.26
C LEU A 91 6.42 6.91 -1.10
N THR A 92 6.17 8.20 -1.22
CA THR A 92 5.15 8.91 -0.46
C THR A 92 4.46 9.87 -1.41
N GLN A 93 3.13 9.78 -1.48
CA GLN A 93 2.35 10.58 -2.42
C GLN A 93 1.02 10.99 -1.79
N LYS A 94 0.57 12.21 -2.07
CA LYS A 94 -0.77 12.65 -1.70
C LYS A 94 -1.82 11.86 -2.50
N MET A 95 -2.87 11.43 -1.83
CA MET A 95 -3.99 10.74 -2.45
C MET A 95 -4.89 11.77 -3.13
N ASN A 96 -5.18 11.55 -4.41
CA ASN A 96 -6.15 12.37 -5.14
C ASN A 96 -7.57 11.98 -4.70
N GLU A 97 -8.49 12.94 -4.57
CA GLU A 97 -9.81 12.70 -3.97
C GLU A 97 -10.77 11.82 -4.81
N ASN A 98 -10.39 11.45 -6.04
CA ASN A 98 -11.22 10.71 -7.00
C ASN A 98 -11.01 9.18 -6.96
N PHE A 99 -11.07 8.55 -5.79
CA PHE A 99 -11.07 7.08 -5.64
C PHE A 99 -12.48 6.49 -5.68
#